data_AF-A0A3N5Q0U6-F1
#
_entry.id   AF-A0A3N5Q0U6-F1
#
_cell.length_a   1.000
_cell.length_b   1.000
_cell.length_c   1.000
_cell.angle_alpha   90.00
_cell.angle_beta   90.00
_cell.angle_gamma   90.00
#
_symmetry.space_group_name_H-M   'P 1'
#
loop_
_entity.id
_entity.type
_entity.pdbx_description
1 polymer ?
#
loop_
_entity_poly.entity_id
_entity_poly.type
_entity_poly.pdbx_seq_one_letter_code
_entity_poly.pdbx_strand_id
1 'polypeptide(L)'
;AIEAALQTFVGTIEQIPPAFSAIKHQGRRQYDLARKGKDFEPRPRTVTIHAINNVAVEWPFVRFTMHCSKGTYVRSVARDMGEMLGCGGYVHMLRRTFIGEYNVADAVTVDQARAALVEEQPA
;
A
#
# COMPACT_ATOMS: atom_id res chain seq x y z
N ALA A 1 -19.00 7.48 10.55
CA ALA A 1 -17.79 8.33 10.48
C ALA A 1 -16.65 7.64 9.72
N ILE A 2 -16.12 6.52 10.22
CA ILE A 2 -14.98 5.81 9.58
C ILE A 2 -15.27 5.40 8.14
N GLU A 3 -16.40 4.72 7.89
CA GLU A 3 -16.75 4.29 6.53
C GLU A 3 -16.95 5.48 5.58
N ALA A 4 -17.64 6.53 6.03
CA ALA A 4 -17.80 7.76 5.25
C ALA A 4 -16.44 8.41 4.92
N ALA A 5 -15.51 8.47 5.87
CA ALA A 5 -14.16 8.96 5.64
C ALA A 5 -13.36 8.08 4.68
N LEU A 6 -13.55 6.75 4.69
CA LEU A 6 -12.94 5.87 3.70
C LEU A 6 -13.49 6.13 2.29
N GLN A 7 -14.80 6.35 2.17
CA GLN A 7 -15.44 6.56 0.87
C GLN A 7 -15.00 7.86 0.18
N THR A 8 -14.52 8.88 0.91
CA THR A 8 -13.98 10.09 0.27
C THR A 8 -12.69 9.84 -0.52
N PHE A 9 -12.01 8.71 -0.30
CA PHE A 9 -10.81 8.35 -1.05
C PHE A 9 -11.12 7.65 -2.37
N VAL A 10 -12.36 7.17 -2.58
CA VAL A 10 -12.75 6.50 -3.83
C VAL A 10 -12.79 7.50 -4.97
N GLY A 11 -12.16 7.15 -6.09
CA GLY A 11 -11.97 8.03 -7.24
C GLY A 11 -10.50 8.36 -7.48
N THR A 12 -10.27 9.41 -8.27
CA THR A 12 -8.92 9.91 -8.58
C THR A 12 -8.51 10.94 -7.53
N ILE A 13 -7.38 10.69 -6.88
CA ILE A 13 -6.87 11.51 -5.78
C ILE A 13 -5.38 11.79 -5.95
N GLU A 14 -4.91 12.87 -5.34
CA GLU A 14 -3.49 13.15 -5.17
C GLU A 14 -3.00 12.56 -3.85
N GLN A 15 -1.95 11.74 -3.90
CA GLN A 15 -1.30 11.22 -2.71
C GLN A 15 0.10 11.80 -2.55
N ILE A 16 0.41 12.27 -1.35
CA ILE A 16 1.79 12.55 -0.95
C ILE A 16 2.40 11.22 -0.49
N PRO A 17 3.44 10.69 -1.19
CA PRO A 17 4.10 9.47 -0.78
C PRO A 17 4.70 9.62 0.62
N PRO A 18 4.73 8.54 1.44
CA PRO A 18 5.42 8.58 2.72
C PRO A 18 6.92 8.83 2.51
N ALA A 19 7.57 9.53 3.44
CA ALA A 19 9.01 9.82 3.39
C ALA A 19 9.87 8.56 3.18
N PHE A 20 9.43 7.41 3.70
CA PHE A 20 10.01 6.10 3.47
C PHE A 20 9.40 5.40 2.24
N SER A 21 9.82 5.85 1.06
CA SER A 21 9.40 5.29 -0.22
C SER A 21 10.62 4.86 -1.07
N ALA A 22 10.42 3.91 -1.99
CA ALA A 22 11.47 3.43 -2.90
C ALA A 22 11.66 4.31 -4.14
N ILE A 23 10.95 5.43 -4.26
CA ILE A 23 11.11 6.36 -5.39
C ILE A 23 12.56 6.82 -5.44
N LYS A 24 13.13 6.86 -6.65
CA LYS A 24 14.44 7.48 -6.88
C LYS A 24 14.24 8.96 -7.19
N HIS A 25 14.97 9.82 -6.51
CA HIS A 25 15.10 11.23 -6.87
C HIS A 25 16.55 11.47 -7.32
N GLN A 26 16.74 11.96 -8.54
CA GLN A 26 18.08 12.25 -9.11
C GLN A 26 19.08 11.08 -8.95
N GLY A 27 18.64 9.84 -9.21
CA GLY A 27 19.48 8.65 -9.17
C GLY A 27 19.72 8.04 -7.78
N ARG A 28 19.27 8.68 -6.68
CA ARG A 28 19.40 8.16 -5.31
C ARG A 28 18.05 7.70 -4.73
N ARG A 29 18.06 6.61 -3.96
CA ARG A 29 16.83 6.06 -3.34
C ARG A 29 16.37 6.99 -2.20
N GLN A 30 15.08 7.31 -2.17
CA GLN A 30 14.50 8.31 -1.25
C GLN A 30 14.67 7.96 0.25
N TYR A 31 14.73 6.69 0.63
CA TYR A 31 14.97 6.31 2.03
C TYR A 31 16.39 6.68 2.55
N ASP A 32 17.39 6.79 1.67
CA ASP A 32 18.77 7.15 2.06
C ASP A 32 18.91 8.62 2.45
N LEU A 33 18.03 9.49 1.91
CA LEU A 33 18.01 10.93 2.19
C LEU A 33 17.20 11.26 3.45
N ALA A 34 16.06 10.59 3.65
CA ALA A 34 15.22 10.76 4.84
C ALA A 34 15.95 10.41 6.15
N ARG A 35 16.81 9.38 6.14
CA ARG A 35 17.66 9.01 7.30
C ARG A 35 18.75 10.04 7.62
N LYS A 36 19.10 10.92 6.69
CA LYS A 36 20.16 11.94 6.84
C LYS A 36 19.61 13.31 7.25
N GLY A 37 18.33 13.40 7.62
CA GLY A 37 17.70 14.65 8.08
C GLY A 37 17.64 15.75 7.02
N LYS A 38 17.75 15.41 5.73
CA LYS A 38 17.56 16.38 4.65
C LYS A 38 16.07 16.45 4.31
N ASP A 39 15.49 17.62 4.48
CA ASP A 39 14.13 17.91 4.05
C ASP A 39 13.99 17.63 2.56
N PHE A 40 13.01 16.82 2.23
CA PHE A 40 12.64 16.51 0.87
C PHE A 40 11.13 16.63 0.75
N GLU A 41 10.67 17.58 -0.05
CA GLU A 41 9.25 17.73 -0.36
C GLU A 41 8.80 16.61 -1.30
N PRO A 42 7.94 15.67 -0.85
CA PRO A 42 7.45 14.62 -1.72
C PRO A 42 6.51 15.23 -2.75
N ARG A 43 6.80 15.04 -4.04
CA ARG A 43 5.86 15.45 -5.10
C ARG A 43 4.58 14.60 -5.00
N PRO A 44 3.38 15.23 -5.02
CA PRO A 44 2.12 14.52 -5.12
C PRO A 44 2.08 13.59 -6.34
N ARG A 45 1.34 12.50 -6.21
CA ARG A 45 1.08 11.55 -7.29
C ARG A 45 -0.41 11.31 -7.42
N THR A 46 -0.90 11.44 -8.65
CA THR A 46 -2.24 11.03 -9.02
C THR A 46 -2.35 9.51 -9.00
N VAL A 47 -3.32 9.00 -8.26
CA VAL A 47 -3.70 7.58 -8.21
C VAL A 47 -5.22 7.46 -8.24
N THR A 48 -5.73 6.29 -8.60
CA THR A 48 -7.16 6.00 -8.58
C THR A 48 -7.45 4.88 -7.60
N ILE A 49 -8.34 5.12 -6.64
CA ILE A 49 -8.92 4.07 -5.81
C ILE A 49 -10.26 3.71 -6.42
N HIS A 50 -10.34 2.51 -6.98
CA HIS A 50 -11.52 2.03 -7.71
C HIS A 50 -12.66 1.64 -6.76
N ALA A 51 -12.34 1.03 -5.63
CA ALA A 51 -13.34 0.63 -4.64
C ALA A 51 -12.70 0.40 -3.26
N ILE A 52 -13.48 0.67 -2.21
CA ILE A 52 -13.20 0.25 -0.84
C ILE A 52 -14.43 -0.51 -0.32
N ASN A 53 -14.22 -1.75 0.12
CA ASN A 53 -15.27 -2.68 0.54
C ASN A 53 -14.88 -3.40 1.84
N ASN A 54 -15.82 -4.16 2.44
CA ASN A 54 -15.60 -5.00 3.61
C ASN A 54 -15.02 -4.24 4.81
N VAL A 55 -15.57 -3.05 5.08
CA VAL A 55 -15.14 -2.22 6.21
C VAL A 55 -15.63 -2.86 7.51
N ALA A 56 -14.71 -3.17 8.41
CA ALA A 56 -14.98 -3.69 9.74
C ALA A 56 -14.19 -2.88 10.78
N VAL A 57 -14.83 -2.61 11.91
CA VAL A 57 -14.25 -1.82 13.00
C VAL A 57 -14.25 -2.67 14.27
N GLU A 58 -13.06 -2.99 14.73
CA GLU A 58 -12.78 -3.66 16.00
C GLU A 58 -11.81 -2.77 16.77
N TRP A 59 -12.34 -1.71 17.38
CA TRP A 59 -11.52 -0.62 17.91
C TRP A 59 -10.37 -1.13 18.81
N PRO A 60 -9.12 -0.67 18.60
CA PRO A 60 -8.69 0.44 17.73
C PRO A 60 -8.39 0.05 16.28
N PHE A 61 -8.76 -1.14 15.83
CA PHE A 61 -8.47 -1.63 14.49
C PHE A 61 -9.60 -1.33 13.50
N VAL A 62 -9.22 -0.87 12.31
CA VAL A 62 -10.10 -0.73 11.15
C VAL A 62 -9.54 -1.62 10.05
N ARG A 63 -10.37 -2.52 9.53
CA ARG A 63 -10.03 -3.42 8.43
C ARG A 63 -10.90 -3.08 7.23
N PHE A 64 -10.31 -3.09 6.04
CA PHE A 64 -11.04 -2.95 4.79
C PHE A 64 -10.26 -3.60 3.64
N THR A 65 -10.93 -3.77 2.51
CA THR A 65 -10.35 -4.18 1.24
C THR A 65 -10.36 -3.00 0.27
N MET A 66 -9.28 -2.82 -0.50
CA MET A 66 -9.14 -1.70 -1.43
C MET A 66 -8.62 -2.18 -2.78
N HIS A 67 -9.32 -1.81 -3.84
CA HIS A 67 -8.85 -1.95 -5.22
C HIS A 67 -8.36 -0.59 -5.71
N CYS A 68 -7.12 -0.51 -6.18
CA CYS A 68 -6.49 0.73 -6.55
C CYS A 68 -5.50 0.57 -7.71
N SER A 69 -5.21 1.68 -8.40
CA SER A 69 -4.23 1.74 -9.47
C SER A 69 -2.80 1.51 -8.96
N LYS A 70 -1.88 1.23 -9.89
CA LYS A 70 -0.44 1.19 -9.61
C LYS A 70 0.03 2.49 -8.93
N GLY A 71 1.00 2.37 -8.04
CA GLY A 71 1.60 3.53 -7.36
C GLY A 71 0.82 4.05 -6.15
N THR A 72 -0.34 3.47 -5.83
CA THR A 72 -1.10 3.81 -4.62
C THR A 72 -0.34 3.43 -3.36
N TYR A 73 -0.21 4.36 -2.43
CA TYR A 73 0.38 4.15 -1.13
C TYR A 73 -0.71 3.90 -0.09
N VAL A 74 -0.98 2.62 0.21
CA VAL A 74 -1.94 2.22 1.27
C VAL A 74 -1.61 2.86 2.63
N ARG A 75 -0.32 3.09 2.89
CA ARG A 75 0.15 3.80 4.09
C ARG A 75 -0.30 5.26 4.13
N SER A 76 -0.34 5.94 3.00
CA SER A 76 -0.86 7.31 2.92
C SER A 76 -2.36 7.33 3.21
N VAL A 77 -3.14 6.39 2.65
CA VAL A 77 -4.58 6.28 2.95
C VAL A 77 -4.84 6.15 4.46
N ALA A 78 -4.10 5.28 5.16
CA ALA A 78 -4.28 5.12 6.61
C ALA A 78 -3.92 6.39 7.41
N ARG A 79 -2.84 7.08 7.02
CA ARG A 79 -2.44 8.35 7.63
C ARG A 79 -3.49 9.44 7.38
N ASP A 80 -3.83 9.65 6.12
CA ASP A 80 -4.72 10.73 5.68
C ASP A 80 -6.14 10.53 6.24
N MET A 81 -6.62 9.28 6.35
CA MET A 81 -7.87 8.95 7.05
C MET A 81 -7.78 9.31 8.53
N GLY A 82 -6.68 8.96 9.19
CA GLY A 82 -6.45 9.26 10.60
C GLY A 82 -6.36 10.76 10.89
N GLU A 83 -5.72 11.53 9.99
CA GLU A 83 -5.67 12.99 10.05
C GLU A 83 -7.06 13.60 9.89
N MET A 84 -7.84 13.13 8.91
CA MET A 84 -9.23 13.56 8.70
C MET A 84 -10.12 13.29 9.91
N LEU A 85 -9.89 12.19 10.62
CA LEU A 85 -10.62 11.83 11.85
C LEU A 85 -10.03 12.46 13.12
N GLY A 86 -8.90 13.16 13.03
CA GLY A 86 -8.26 13.84 14.17
C GLY A 86 -7.56 12.92 15.18
N CYS A 87 -7.32 11.66 14.85
CA CYS A 87 -6.69 10.68 15.75
C CYS A 87 -5.34 10.13 15.25
N GLY A 88 -4.97 10.45 14.01
CA GLY A 88 -3.85 9.81 13.32
C GLY A 88 -4.15 8.35 12.96
N GLY A 89 -3.29 7.76 12.12
CA GLY A 89 -3.49 6.40 11.62
C GLY A 89 -2.23 5.86 10.94
N TYR A 90 -2.02 4.56 11.06
CA TYR A 90 -0.94 3.86 10.37
C TYR A 90 -1.38 2.45 9.99
N VAL A 91 -0.68 1.87 9.01
CA VAL A 91 -0.94 0.49 8.59
C VAL A 91 -0.29 -0.47 9.59
N HIS A 92 -1.11 -1.17 10.36
CA HIS A 92 -0.66 -2.25 11.25
C HIS A 92 -0.39 -3.57 10.49
N MET A 93 -1.25 -3.90 9.51
CA MET A 93 -1.14 -5.10 8.68
C MET A 93 -1.53 -4.77 7.24
N LEU A 94 -0.79 -5.33 6.27
CA LEU A 94 -1.12 -5.20 4.85
C LEU A 94 -0.90 -6.53 4.15
N ARG A 95 -1.92 -7.00 3.44
CA ARG A 95 -1.83 -8.15 2.54
C ARG A 95 -2.31 -7.73 1.15
N ARG A 96 -1.44 -7.88 0.16
CA ARG A 96 -1.82 -7.72 -1.24
C ARG A 96 -2.45 -9.03 -1.72
N THR A 97 -3.72 -8.99 -2.11
CA THR A 97 -4.49 -10.19 -2.49
C THR A 97 -4.50 -10.45 -4.00
N PHE A 98 -4.19 -9.46 -4.84
CA PHE A 98 -4.04 -9.66 -6.27
C PHE A 98 -3.15 -8.59 -6.93
N ILE A 99 -2.70 -8.86 -8.15
CA ILE A 99 -2.00 -7.92 -9.04
C ILE A 99 -2.49 -8.18 -10.47
N GLY A 100 -3.28 -7.27 -11.04
CA GLY A 100 -3.90 -7.53 -12.34
C GLY A 100 -4.74 -8.81 -12.28
N GLU A 101 -4.43 -9.78 -13.13
CA GLU A 101 -5.09 -11.09 -13.19
C GLU A 101 -4.59 -12.11 -12.15
N TYR A 102 -3.45 -11.86 -11.50
CA TYR A 102 -2.84 -12.81 -10.57
C TYR A 102 -3.42 -12.69 -9.16
N ASN A 103 -4.03 -13.76 -8.63
CA ASN A 103 -4.57 -13.81 -7.28
C ASN A 103 -3.58 -14.48 -6.30
N VAL A 104 -3.55 -14.02 -5.05
CA VAL A 104 -2.74 -14.63 -3.99
C VAL A 104 -3.22 -16.03 -3.61
N ALA A 105 -4.48 -16.38 -3.90
CA ALA A 105 -5.00 -17.72 -3.71
C ALA A 105 -4.29 -18.76 -4.59
N ASP A 106 -3.82 -18.34 -5.77
CA ASP A 106 -3.07 -19.18 -6.71
C ASP A 106 -1.54 -19.10 -6.47
N ALA A 107 -1.10 -18.30 -5.50
CA ALA A 107 0.31 -18.11 -5.20
C ALA A 107 0.86 -19.30 -4.41
N VAL A 108 2.03 -19.78 -4.84
CA VAL A 108 2.84 -20.75 -4.10
C VAL A 108 3.85 -20.05 -3.20
N THR A 109 4.26 -20.71 -2.12
CA THR A 109 5.38 -20.23 -1.30
C THR A 109 6.69 -20.33 -2.07
N VAL A 110 7.70 -19.57 -1.63
CA VAL A 110 9.04 -19.63 -2.22
C VAL A 110 9.64 -21.03 -2.10
N ASP A 111 9.34 -21.75 -1.02
CA ASP A 111 9.83 -23.11 -0.81
C ASP A 111 9.15 -24.12 -1.74
N GLN A 112 7.83 -23.98 -1.95
CA GLN A 112 7.10 -24.79 -2.93
C GLN A 112 7.64 -24.56 -4.34
N ALA A 113 7.85 -23.30 -4.73
CA ALA A 113 8.45 -22.96 -6.01
C ALA A 113 9.87 -23.52 -6.15
N ARG A 114 10.69 -23.46 -5.08
CA ARG A 114 12.04 -24.02 -5.07
C ARG A 114 12.02 -25.53 -5.27
N ALA A 115 11.13 -26.25 -4.60
CA ALA A 115 11.02 -27.71 -4.71
C ALA A 115 10.68 -28.14 -6.15
N ALA A 116 9.71 -27.47 -6.78
CA ALA A 116 9.31 -27.77 -8.16
C ALA A 116 10.46 -27.57 -9.18
N LEU A 117 11.31 -26.55 -8.98
CA LEU A 117 12.46 -26.29 -9.85
C LEU A 117 13.61 -27.31 -9.71
N VAL A 118 13.68 -28.04 -8.60
CA VAL A 118 14.71 -29.08 -8.37
C VAL A 118 14.29 -30.41 -8.99
N GLU A 119 13.00 -30.72 -9.01
CA GLU A 119 12.47 -31.95 -9.64
C GLU A 119 12.54 -31.91 -11.17
N GLU A 120 12.59 -30.73 -11.79
CA GLU A 120 12.65 -30.54 -13.24
C GLU A 120 14.06 -30.58 -13.85
N GLN A 121 15.12 -30.94 -13.12
CA GLN A 121 16.42 -31.24 -13.76
C GLN A 121 16.49 -32.73 -14.14
N PRO A 122 16.34 -33.11 -15.43
CA PRO A 122 16.67 -34.46 -15.85
C PRO A 122 18.19 -34.62 -15.88
N ALA A 123 18.63 -35.87 -15.64
CA ALA A 123 20.01 -36.31 -15.83
C ALA A 123 20.47 -36.16 -17.29
#